data_AF-A0A7W1BEN6-F1
#
_entry.id   AF-A0A7W1BEN6-F1
#
_cell.length_a   1.000
_cell.length_b   1.000
_cell.length_c   1.000
_cell.angle_alpha   90.00
_cell.angle_beta   90.00
_cell.angle_gamma   90.00
#
_symmetry.space_group_name_H-M   'P 1'
#
loop_
_entity.id
_entity.type
_entity.pdbx_description
1 polymer ?
#
loop_
_entity_poly.entity_id
_entity_poly.type
_entity_poly.pdbx_seq_one_letter_code
_entity_poly.pdbx_strand_id
1 'polypeptide(L)'
;PRPGPDGSGNRDSAAVIRVSPDLAAFDTVARLAPLDIAEVAAESGRRFERRALSGEDVWGVLPDGSLWVARVYENRVEWRAPDGEWTRGEPLPDRVLEVTRYDREVFYQRFPPELRGTAEQLPFAAVKPPFEAGLTASSGHVWLEKSRAPVDSARRYHEVDRRGRLVREVRVPGPGRIVALGDGVALVAERVPDGTRFIRFPIQPPPAQAAR
;
A
#
# COMPACT_ATOMS: atom_id res chain seq x y z
N PRO A 1 -15.41 8.18 -16.68
CA PRO A 1 -15.43 9.05 -17.88
C PRO A 1 -14.66 8.36 -19.01
N ARG A 2 -15.04 8.55 -20.28
CA ARG A 2 -14.20 8.09 -21.39
C ARG A 2 -12.97 8.99 -21.47
N PRO A 3 -11.78 8.44 -21.73
CA PRO A 3 -10.58 9.25 -21.82
C PRO A 3 -10.61 10.16 -23.06
N GLY A 4 -10.35 11.44 -22.85
CA GLY A 4 -10.20 12.47 -23.87
C GLY A 4 -8.78 12.48 -24.47
N PRO A 5 -8.58 13.15 -25.61
CA PRO A 5 -7.29 13.24 -26.30
C PRO A 5 -6.21 14.01 -25.51
N ASP A 6 -6.61 14.74 -24.47
CA ASP A 6 -5.77 15.48 -23.52
C ASP A 6 -5.50 14.69 -22.21
N GLY A 7 -5.96 13.43 -22.13
CA GLY A 7 -5.92 12.62 -20.91
C GLY A 7 -7.00 12.98 -19.89
N SER A 8 -7.89 13.94 -20.17
CA SER A 8 -9.03 14.22 -19.31
C SER A 8 -9.94 12.98 -19.24
N GLY A 9 -10.21 12.50 -18.02
CA GLY A 9 -10.97 11.26 -17.83
C GLY A 9 -10.14 9.97 -17.79
N ASN A 10 -8.81 10.02 -17.99
CA ASN A 10 -7.88 8.91 -17.68
C ASN A 10 -7.83 8.67 -16.16
N ARG A 11 -8.88 8.05 -15.62
CA ARG A 11 -8.79 7.29 -14.37
C ARG A 11 -8.43 5.86 -14.75
N ASP A 12 -7.30 5.70 -15.42
CA ASP A 12 -6.90 4.40 -15.92
C ASP A 12 -6.49 3.53 -14.74
N SER A 13 -7.30 2.52 -14.47
CA SER A 13 -6.97 1.45 -13.54
C SER A 13 -5.84 0.60 -14.13
N ALA A 14 -4.84 0.28 -13.31
CA ALA A 14 -3.91 -0.78 -13.63
C ALA A 14 -4.64 -2.14 -13.61
N ALA A 15 -4.30 -3.03 -14.55
CA ALA A 15 -4.83 -4.38 -14.62
C ALA A 15 -3.85 -5.36 -13.96
N VAL A 16 -4.37 -6.27 -13.13
CA VAL A 16 -3.63 -7.47 -12.73
C VAL A 16 -4.01 -8.57 -13.71
N ILE A 17 -3.01 -9.13 -14.40
CA ILE A 17 -3.21 -10.11 -15.45
C ILE A 17 -2.63 -11.45 -14.99
N ARG A 18 -3.43 -12.51 -15.10
CA ARG A 18 -2.97 -13.90 -15.02
C ARG A 18 -2.62 -14.35 -16.42
N VAL A 19 -1.43 -14.91 -16.58
CA VAL A 19 -0.93 -15.40 -17.86
C VAL A 19 -0.72 -16.90 -17.76
N SER A 20 -1.12 -17.65 -18.79
CA SER A 20 -0.81 -19.07 -18.87
C SER A 20 0.72 -19.28 -18.99
N PRO A 21 1.28 -20.40 -18.51
CA PRO A 21 2.74 -20.62 -18.56
C PRO A 21 3.35 -20.58 -19.97
N ASP A 22 2.56 -20.91 -20.99
CA ASP A 22 2.92 -20.86 -22.41
C ASP A 22 2.67 -19.49 -23.07
N LEU A 23 2.20 -18.49 -22.30
CA LEU A 23 1.84 -17.15 -22.76
C LEU A 23 0.74 -17.13 -23.84
N ALA A 24 -0.05 -18.18 -23.98
CA ALA A 24 -1.13 -18.26 -24.95
C ALA A 24 -2.42 -17.57 -24.49
N ALA A 25 -2.64 -17.42 -23.18
CA ALA A 25 -3.85 -16.84 -22.61
C ALA A 25 -3.53 -15.75 -21.57
N PHE A 26 -4.28 -14.66 -21.62
CA PHE A 26 -4.17 -13.50 -20.72
C PHE A 26 -5.53 -13.17 -20.14
N ASP A 27 -5.70 -13.39 -18.84
CA ASP A 27 -6.92 -13.09 -18.11
C ASP A 27 -6.71 -11.88 -17.22
N THR A 28 -7.51 -10.82 -17.37
CA THR A 28 -7.54 -9.76 -16.36
C THR A 28 -8.26 -10.27 -15.12
N VAL A 29 -7.51 -10.52 -14.04
CA VAL A 29 -8.03 -11.08 -12.79
C VAL A 29 -8.44 -10.02 -11.78
N ALA A 30 -7.90 -8.79 -11.88
CA ALA A 30 -8.36 -7.64 -11.10
C ALA A 30 -8.08 -6.32 -11.81
N ARG A 31 -8.82 -5.28 -11.42
CA ARG A 31 -8.50 -3.88 -11.72
C ARG A 31 -8.20 -3.15 -10.42
N LEU A 32 -7.08 -2.46 -10.38
CA LEU A 32 -6.66 -1.64 -9.25
C LEU A 32 -7.33 -0.28 -9.30
N ALA A 33 -7.47 0.36 -8.15
CA ALA A 33 -7.90 1.75 -8.06
C ALA A 33 -7.05 2.63 -8.99
N PRO A 34 -7.67 3.57 -9.72
CA PRO A 34 -6.93 4.53 -10.52
C PRO A 34 -6.07 5.42 -9.62
N LEU A 35 -5.00 5.98 -10.18
CA LEU A 35 -4.16 6.93 -9.45
C LEU A 35 -4.96 8.17 -9.05
N ASP A 36 -4.66 8.69 -7.86
CA ASP A 36 -5.15 10.00 -7.41
C ASP A 36 -4.41 11.11 -8.17
N ILE A 37 -5.05 11.61 -9.22
CA ILE A 37 -4.51 12.63 -10.12
C ILE A 37 -5.18 13.99 -9.90
N ALA A 38 -4.40 15.06 -10.02
CA ALA A 38 -4.88 16.43 -10.00
C ALA A 38 -4.47 17.15 -11.28
N GLU A 39 -5.36 18.01 -11.78
CA GLU A 39 -5.05 18.91 -12.87
C GLU A 39 -4.19 20.07 -12.36
N VAL A 40 -3.09 20.35 -13.05
CA VAL A 40 -2.14 21.41 -12.76
C VAL A 40 -2.05 22.32 -13.97
N ALA A 41 -2.23 23.62 -13.75
CA ALA A 41 -2.00 24.62 -14.79
C ALA A 41 -0.49 24.81 -15.00
N ALA A 42 -0.05 24.73 -16.25
CA ALA A 42 1.31 25.02 -16.69
C ALA A 42 1.28 26.05 -17.83
N GLU A 43 2.43 26.67 -18.13
CA GLU A 43 2.55 27.66 -19.21
C GLU A 43 2.15 27.09 -20.58
N SER A 44 2.38 25.79 -20.81
CA SER A 44 2.03 25.07 -22.03
C SER A 44 0.58 24.53 -22.06
N GLY A 45 -0.21 24.76 -21.01
CA GLY A 45 -1.59 24.27 -20.89
C GLY A 45 -1.86 23.48 -19.62
N ARG A 46 -2.88 22.63 -19.65
CA ARG A 46 -3.27 21.77 -18.52
C ARG A 46 -2.47 20.47 -18.57
N ARG A 47 -1.94 20.03 -17.43
CA ARG A 47 -1.34 18.70 -17.25
C ARG A 47 -1.97 17.97 -16.07
N PHE A 48 -1.95 16.65 -16.07
CA PHE A 48 -2.39 15.84 -14.93
C PHE A 48 -1.18 15.29 -14.19
N GLU A 49 -1.14 15.49 -12.87
CA GLU A 49 -0.06 15.05 -12.00
C GLU A 49 -0.62 14.16 -10.88
N ARG A 50 0.11 13.11 -10.52
CA ARG A 50 -0.24 12.30 -9.34
C ARG A 50 -0.08 13.16 -8.09
N ARG A 51 -1.06 13.09 -7.18
CA ARG A 51 -0.93 13.71 -5.87
C ARG A 51 0.20 13.04 -5.08
N ALA A 52 1.20 13.82 -4.70
CA ALA A 52 2.24 13.36 -3.79
C ALA A 52 1.62 12.89 -2.48
N LEU A 53 2.18 11.81 -1.93
CA LEU A 53 1.69 11.14 -0.72
C LEU A 53 0.27 10.56 -0.83
N SER A 54 -0.28 10.39 -2.03
CA SER A 54 -1.44 9.54 -2.26
C SER A 54 -1.05 8.06 -2.26
N GLY A 55 -1.95 7.19 -1.80
CA GLY A 55 -1.77 5.74 -1.93
C GLY A 55 -2.32 5.17 -3.22
N GLU A 56 -2.17 3.86 -3.35
CA GLU A 56 -2.66 3.03 -4.44
C GLU A 56 -3.08 1.68 -3.88
N ASP A 57 -3.89 0.93 -4.62
CA ASP A 57 -4.16 -0.46 -4.25
C ASP A 57 -2.86 -1.26 -4.24
N VAL A 58 -2.67 -2.08 -3.23
CA VAL A 58 -1.55 -3.03 -3.15
C VAL A 58 -2.12 -4.44 -3.30
N TRP A 59 -1.40 -5.33 -3.96
CA TRP A 59 -1.88 -6.69 -4.21
C TRP A 59 -0.75 -7.70 -4.11
N GLY A 60 -1.14 -8.97 -4.01
CA GLY A 60 -0.20 -10.10 -4.01
C GLY A 60 -0.92 -11.43 -4.27
N VAL A 61 -0.13 -12.46 -4.55
CA VAL A 61 -0.64 -13.81 -4.86
C VAL A 61 -0.08 -14.80 -3.86
N LEU A 62 -0.93 -15.70 -3.39
CA LEU A 62 -0.57 -16.80 -2.51
C LEU A 62 -0.11 -18.04 -3.28
N PRO A 63 0.62 -18.97 -2.64
CA PRO A 63 1.04 -20.22 -3.26
C PRO A 63 -0.11 -21.07 -3.81
N ASP A 64 -1.32 -20.95 -3.26
CA ASP A 64 -2.51 -21.64 -3.74
C ASP A 64 -3.16 -20.97 -4.98
N GLY A 65 -2.57 -19.90 -5.49
CA GLY A 65 -3.06 -19.14 -6.65
C GLY A 65 -4.12 -18.09 -6.32
N SER A 66 -4.47 -17.91 -5.05
CA SER A 66 -5.41 -16.86 -4.65
C SER A 66 -4.75 -15.49 -4.72
N LEU A 67 -5.50 -14.50 -5.18
CA LEU A 67 -5.09 -13.10 -5.25
C LEU A 67 -5.72 -12.34 -4.07
N TRP A 68 -4.96 -11.44 -3.45
CA TRP A 68 -5.53 -10.42 -2.57
C TRP A 68 -5.26 -9.03 -3.12
N VAL A 69 -6.18 -8.10 -2.84
CA VAL A 69 -6.06 -6.69 -3.16
C VAL A 69 -6.45 -5.88 -1.93
N ALA A 70 -5.51 -5.14 -1.38
CA ALA A 70 -5.77 -4.10 -0.38
C ALA A 70 -6.26 -2.85 -1.12
N ARG A 71 -7.52 -2.48 -0.87
CA ARG A 71 -8.19 -1.35 -1.51
C ARG A 71 -7.89 -0.06 -0.78
N VAL A 72 -7.28 0.92 -1.47
CA VAL A 72 -6.83 2.16 -0.83
C VAL A 72 -7.99 3.05 -0.40
N TYR A 73 -9.07 3.12 -1.19
CA TYR A 73 -10.20 4.02 -0.92
C TYR A 73 -11.17 3.46 0.11
N GLU A 74 -11.36 2.14 0.13
CA GLU A 74 -12.27 1.49 1.08
C GLU A 74 -11.56 0.93 2.31
N ASN A 75 -10.22 1.01 2.35
CA ASN A 75 -9.39 0.51 3.44
C ASN A 75 -9.78 -0.90 3.87
N ARG A 76 -9.88 -1.83 2.91
CA ARG A 76 -10.23 -3.24 3.14
C ARG A 76 -9.35 -4.14 2.31
N VAL A 77 -9.31 -5.43 2.63
CA VAL A 77 -8.68 -6.45 1.78
C VAL A 77 -9.76 -7.26 1.09
N GLU A 78 -9.68 -7.36 -0.23
CA GLU A 78 -10.49 -8.26 -1.04
C GLU A 78 -9.66 -9.46 -1.47
N TRP A 79 -10.32 -10.61 -1.58
CA TRP A 79 -9.71 -11.87 -1.95
C TRP A 79 -10.39 -12.41 -3.19
N ARG A 80 -9.60 -12.93 -4.12
CA ARG A 80 -10.08 -13.69 -5.28
C ARG A 80 -9.51 -15.10 -5.20
N ALA A 81 -10.38 -16.08 -5.11
CA ALA A 81 -10.01 -17.49 -5.15
C ALA A 81 -9.51 -17.88 -6.56
N PRO A 82 -8.80 -19.02 -6.70
CA PRO A 82 -8.25 -19.46 -7.99
C PRO A 82 -9.32 -19.68 -9.07
N ASP A 83 -10.51 -20.13 -8.64
CA ASP A 83 -11.71 -20.31 -9.46
C ASP A 83 -12.35 -18.98 -9.91
N GLY A 84 -11.98 -17.88 -9.27
CA GLY A 84 -12.44 -16.53 -9.57
C GLY A 84 -13.53 -15.97 -8.68
N GLU A 85 -13.95 -16.71 -7.65
CA GLU A 85 -14.86 -16.17 -6.64
C GLU A 85 -14.18 -15.03 -5.86
N TRP A 86 -14.93 -13.96 -5.60
CA TRP A 86 -14.47 -12.81 -4.82
C TRP A 86 -15.09 -12.76 -3.43
N THR A 87 -14.24 -12.65 -2.41
CA THR A 87 -14.64 -12.35 -1.03
C THR A 87 -14.23 -10.92 -0.69
N ARG A 88 -15.19 -10.09 -0.32
CA ARG A 88 -14.94 -8.72 0.15
C ARG A 88 -14.73 -8.72 1.66
N GLY A 89 -13.62 -8.13 2.09
CA GLY A 89 -13.33 -7.91 3.51
C GLY A 89 -14.14 -6.78 4.12
N GLU A 90 -14.03 -6.68 5.44
CA GLU A 90 -14.58 -5.59 6.23
C GLU A 90 -13.69 -4.34 6.11
N PRO A 91 -14.26 -3.13 6.21
CA PRO A 91 -13.46 -1.92 6.40
C PRO A 91 -12.59 -2.04 7.65
N LEU A 92 -11.29 -1.79 7.48
CA LEU A 92 -10.32 -1.86 8.57
C LEU A 92 -10.38 -0.57 9.40
N PRO A 93 -10.22 -0.65 10.73
CA PRO A 93 -10.13 0.53 11.56
C PRO A 93 -8.83 1.27 11.24
N ASP A 94 -8.88 2.57 10.94
CA ASP A 94 -7.66 3.36 10.80
C ASP A 94 -7.90 4.80 11.25
N ARG A 95 -6.81 5.45 11.65
CA ARG A 95 -6.84 6.88 11.95
C ARG A 95 -6.68 7.65 10.65
N VAL A 96 -7.46 8.70 10.49
CA VAL A 96 -7.30 9.67 9.40
C VAL A 96 -6.07 10.52 9.72
N LEU A 97 -5.07 10.49 8.83
CA LEU A 97 -3.85 11.27 8.99
C LEU A 97 -3.78 12.35 7.92
N GLU A 98 -3.92 13.60 8.33
CA GLU A 98 -3.70 14.72 7.42
C GLU A 98 -2.25 14.76 6.93
N VAL A 99 -2.06 15.17 5.68
CA VAL A 99 -0.72 15.48 5.15
C VAL A 99 -0.31 16.85 5.68
N THR A 100 0.61 16.85 6.64
CA THR A 100 1.08 18.06 7.30
C THR A 100 2.15 18.79 6.49
N ARG A 101 2.45 20.05 6.86
CA ARG A 101 3.60 20.78 6.32
C ARG A 101 4.91 20.01 6.51
N TYR A 102 5.10 19.41 7.68
CA TYR A 102 6.30 18.62 7.97
C TYR A 102 6.45 17.43 7.03
N ASP A 103 5.34 16.75 6.69
CA ASP A 103 5.38 15.64 5.73
C ASP A 103 5.86 16.10 4.35
N ARG A 104 5.46 17.29 3.91
CA ARG A 104 5.89 17.89 2.65
C ARG A 104 7.38 18.23 2.68
N GLU A 105 7.86 18.83 3.77
CA GLU A 105 9.28 19.15 3.95
C GLU A 105 10.15 17.87 3.90
N VAL A 106 9.75 16.80 4.59
CA VAL A 106 10.42 15.49 4.51
C VAL A 106 10.36 14.90 3.10
N PHE A 107 9.26 15.10 2.38
CA PHE A 107 9.15 14.67 0.99
C PHE A 107 10.15 15.42 0.09
N TYR A 108 10.26 16.74 0.21
CA TYR A 108 11.20 17.55 -0.58
C TYR A 108 12.67 17.19 -0.33
N GLN A 109 13.01 16.78 0.89
CA GLN A 109 14.37 16.34 1.24
C GLN A 109 14.82 15.08 0.47
N ARG A 110 13.89 14.34 -0.14
CA ARG A 110 14.21 13.18 -1.01
C ARG A 110 14.75 13.60 -2.38
N PHE A 111 14.61 14.88 -2.74
CA PHE A 111 15.07 15.42 -4.00
C PHE A 111 16.41 16.16 -3.82
N PRO A 112 17.30 16.08 -4.82
CA PRO A 112 18.46 16.96 -4.91
C PRO A 112 18.06 18.44 -4.76
N PRO A 113 18.90 19.30 -4.13
CA PRO A 113 18.56 20.70 -3.88
C PRO A 113 18.00 21.45 -5.09
N GLU A 114 18.52 21.16 -6.29
CA GLU A 114 18.18 21.82 -7.55
C GLU A 114 16.77 21.47 -8.04
N LEU A 115 16.22 20.33 -7.62
CA LEU A 115 14.89 19.85 -8.02
C LEU A 115 13.79 20.15 -6.99
N ARG A 116 14.13 20.69 -5.82
CA ARG A 116 13.16 20.94 -4.74
C ARG A 116 12.08 21.95 -5.14
N GLY A 117 12.45 23.01 -5.86
CA GLY A 117 11.48 24.00 -6.34
C GLY A 117 10.42 23.40 -7.28
N THR A 118 10.79 22.42 -8.11
CA THR A 118 9.82 21.67 -8.92
C THR A 118 8.96 20.75 -8.06
N ALA A 119 9.55 20.07 -7.06
CA ALA A 119 8.81 19.20 -6.16
C ALA A 119 7.77 19.95 -5.30
N GLU A 120 8.05 21.20 -4.94
CA GLU A 120 7.13 22.09 -4.20
C GLU A 120 5.87 22.45 -4.99
N GLN A 121 5.92 22.37 -6.32
CA GLN A 121 4.77 22.62 -7.19
C GLN A 121 3.86 21.41 -7.36
N LEU A 122 4.26 20.24 -6.85
CA LEU A 122 3.44 19.03 -6.97
C LEU A 122 2.17 19.16 -6.12
N PRO A 123 1.02 18.71 -6.64
CA PRO A 123 -0.19 18.62 -5.83
C PRO A 123 0.03 17.55 -4.76
N PHE A 124 -0.45 17.80 -3.54
CA PHE A 124 -0.41 16.82 -2.44
C PHE A 124 -1.81 16.28 -2.16
N ALA A 125 -1.88 15.04 -1.66
CA ALA A 125 -3.09 14.52 -1.04
C ALA A 125 -3.40 15.31 0.25
N ALA A 126 -4.68 15.46 0.58
CA ALA A 126 -5.09 16.09 1.84
C ALA A 126 -4.87 15.15 3.05
N VAL A 127 -5.03 13.85 2.82
CA VAL A 127 -4.93 12.79 3.82
C VAL A 127 -4.00 11.71 3.29
N LYS A 128 -3.14 11.17 4.15
CA LYS A 128 -2.28 10.03 3.83
C LYS A 128 -3.15 8.79 3.54
N PRO A 129 -2.68 7.86 2.70
CA PRO A 129 -3.41 6.62 2.49
C PRO A 129 -3.53 5.81 3.78
N PRO A 130 -4.47 4.87 3.87
CA PRO A 130 -4.56 4.01 5.05
C PRO A 130 -3.33 3.10 5.20
N PHE A 131 -2.67 2.72 4.11
CA PHE A 131 -1.48 1.88 4.13
C PHE A 131 -0.47 2.35 3.08
N GLU A 132 0.81 2.07 3.34
CA GLU A 132 1.94 2.39 2.47
C GLU A 132 2.46 1.16 1.72
N ALA A 133 2.25 -0.05 2.27
CA ALA A 133 2.69 -1.31 1.67
C ALA A 133 1.87 -2.50 2.17
N GLY A 134 2.01 -3.64 1.49
CA GLY A 134 1.39 -4.91 1.85
C GLY A 134 2.34 -6.08 1.65
N LEU A 135 2.25 -7.09 2.50
CA LEU A 135 3.09 -8.29 2.51
C LEU A 135 2.22 -9.52 2.73
N THR A 136 2.67 -10.65 2.22
CA THR A 136 2.01 -11.95 2.45
C THR A 136 2.78 -12.74 3.48
N ALA A 137 2.09 -13.29 4.48
CA ALA A 137 2.67 -14.22 5.45
C ALA A 137 2.54 -15.67 4.99
N SER A 138 3.41 -16.55 5.50
CA SER A 138 3.31 -18.02 5.30
C SER A 138 1.98 -18.60 5.76
N SER A 139 1.33 -17.98 6.74
CA SER A 139 -0.01 -18.33 7.21
C SER A 139 -1.13 -18.08 6.20
N GLY A 140 -0.83 -17.39 5.09
CA GLY A 140 -1.83 -16.93 4.12
C GLY A 140 -2.55 -15.65 4.54
N HIS A 141 -2.14 -15.01 5.64
CA HIS A 141 -2.61 -13.68 6.02
C HIS A 141 -1.87 -12.58 5.27
N VAL A 142 -2.52 -11.41 5.19
CA VAL A 142 -1.93 -10.20 4.62
C VAL A 142 -1.52 -9.26 5.75
N TRP A 143 -0.35 -8.65 5.63
CA TRP A 143 0.15 -7.64 6.54
C TRP A 143 0.23 -6.30 5.83
N LEU A 144 -0.56 -5.33 6.27
CA LEU A 144 -0.58 -3.97 5.71
C LEU A 144 0.25 -3.03 6.58
N GLU A 145 1.30 -2.45 6.02
CA GLU A 145 2.09 -1.39 6.65
C GLU A 145 1.25 -0.10 6.66
N LYS A 146 0.81 0.33 7.85
CA LYS A 146 -0.10 1.47 8.01
C LYS A 146 0.66 2.79 7.93
N SER A 147 0.00 3.81 7.38
CA SER A 147 0.58 5.16 7.36
C SER A 147 0.90 5.66 8.76
N ARG A 148 1.99 6.41 8.83
CA ARG A 148 2.55 6.91 10.09
C ARG A 148 2.52 8.43 10.17
N ALA A 149 2.31 8.94 11.37
CA ALA A 149 2.61 10.31 11.71
C ALA A 149 4.12 10.45 11.94
N PRO A 150 4.72 11.62 11.69
CA PRO A 150 6.14 11.86 11.95
C PRO A 150 6.59 11.51 13.38
N VAL A 151 5.72 11.72 14.35
CA VAL A 151 5.98 11.50 15.78
C VAL A 151 5.86 10.04 16.22
N ASP A 152 5.42 9.13 15.34
CA ASP A 152 5.31 7.73 15.71
C ASP A 152 6.69 7.10 15.88
N SER A 153 6.94 6.52 17.04
CA SER A 153 8.16 5.79 17.36
C SER A 153 8.15 4.33 16.88
N ALA A 154 7.03 3.85 16.33
CA ALA A 154 6.86 2.49 15.87
C ALA A 154 6.07 2.45 14.55
N ARG A 155 6.41 1.50 13.69
CA ARG A 155 5.59 1.15 12.52
C ARG A 155 4.44 0.25 12.96
N ARG A 156 3.26 0.53 12.42
CA ARG A 156 2.04 -0.25 12.68
C ARG A 156 1.75 -1.13 11.47
N TYR A 157 1.41 -2.38 11.73
CA TYR A 157 0.98 -3.34 10.72
C TYR A 157 -0.36 -3.91 11.11
N HIS A 158 -1.27 -4.02 10.15
CA HIS A 158 -2.51 -4.78 10.33
C HIS A 158 -2.36 -6.16 9.72
N GLU A 159 -2.54 -7.20 10.52
CA GLU A 159 -2.65 -8.57 10.03
C GLU A 159 -4.11 -8.88 9.73
N VAL A 160 -4.39 -9.28 8.49
CA VAL A 160 -5.74 -9.47 7.95
C VAL A 160 -5.89 -10.90 7.46
N ASP A 161 -6.98 -11.56 7.88
CA ASP A 161 -7.28 -12.94 7.50
C ASP A 161 -7.82 -13.07 6.07
N ARG A 162 -8.02 -14.31 5.62
CA ARG A 162 -8.55 -14.63 4.27
C ARG A 162 -10.02 -14.28 4.07
N ARG A 163 -10.72 -13.91 5.14
CA ARG A 163 -12.08 -13.35 5.08
C ARG A 163 -12.05 -11.82 5.02
N GLY A 164 -10.86 -11.22 5.04
CA GLY A 164 -10.66 -9.78 5.02
C GLY A 164 -10.97 -9.13 6.37
N ARG A 165 -10.87 -9.86 7.48
CA ARG A 165 -11.07 -9.33 8.83
C ARG A 165 -9.73 -9.04 9.50
N LEU A 166 -9.68 -7.96 10.28
CA LEU A 166 -8.52 -7.66 11.10
C LEU A 166 -8.32 -8.73 12.16
N VAL A 167 -7.20 -9.44 12.12
CA VAL A 167 -6.78 -10.37 13.17
C VAL A 167 -6.20 -9.60 14.34
N ARG A 168 -5.31 -8.64 14.05
CA ARG A 168 -4.64 -7.79 15.06
C ARG A 168 -3.83 -6.66 14.44
N GLU A 169 -3.42 -5.72 15.31
CA GLU A 169 -2.37 -4.75 15.03
C GLU A 169 -1.04 -5.22 15.63
N VAL A 170 0.04 -5.11 14.86
CA VAL A 170 1.42 -5.41 15.29
C VAL A 170 2.24 -4.13 15.21
N ARG A 171 3.06 -3.87 16.23
CA ARG A 171 3.93 -2.69 16.30
C ARG A 171 5.39 -3.09 16.28
N VAL A 172 6.13 -2.56 15.32
CA VAL A 172 7.59 -2.73 15.22
C VAL A 172 8.24 -1.42 15.63
N PRO A 173 8.95 -1.37 16.78
CA PRO A 173 9.64 -0.16 17.22
C PRO A 173 10.72 0.29 16.23
N GLY A 174 10.94 1.59 16.17
CA GLY A 174 12.00 2.21 15.38
C GLY A 174 11.64 2.46 13.91
N PRO A 175 12.63 2.89 13.10
CA PRO A 175 12.39 3.31 11.73
C PRO A 175 12.38 2.16 10.71
N GLY A 176 12.84 0.96 11.11
CA GLY A 176 12.91 -0.21 10.25
C GLY A 176 11.54 -0.69 9.77
N ARG A 177 11.51 -1.35 8.60
CA ARG A 177 10.29 -1.90 7.99
C ARG A 177 10.37 -3.41 7.84
N ILE A 178 9.24 -4.11 7.95
CA ILE A 178 9.18 -5.55 7.66
C ILE A 178 9.38 -5.73 6.16
N VAL A 179 10.30 -6.61 5.78
CA VAL A 179 10.59 -6.97 4.38
C VAL A 179 10.30 -8.43 4.07
N ALA A 180 10.21 -9.28 5.09
CA ALA A 180 9.80 -10.67 4.96
C ALA A 180 9.14 -11.16 6.25
N LEU A 181 8.24 -12.12 6.11
CA LEU A 181 7.53 -12.79 7.20
C LEU A 181 7.80 -14.28 7.14
N GLY A 182 8.06 -14.88 8.29
CA GLY A 182 8.12 -16.32 8.51
C GLY A 182 7.32 -16.71 9.74
N ASP A 183 7.39 -17.99 10.10
CA ASP A 183 6.59 -18.54 11.20
C ASP A 183 7.04 -17.96 12.55
N GLY A 184 6.24 -17.02 13.08
CA GLY A 184 6.52 -16.33 14.35
C GLY A 184 7.65 -15.30 14.30
N VAL A 185 8.12 -14.91 13.12
CA VAL A 185 9.24 -13.97 12.98
C VAL A 185 9.08 -13.06 11.76
N ALA A 186 9.43 -11.79 11.92
CA ALA A 186 9.62 -10.85 10.82
C ALA A 186 11.11 -10.57 10.62
N LEU A 187 11.50 -10.39 9.35
CA LEU A 187 12.76 -9.74 8.99
C LEU A 187 12.50 -8.26 8.82
N VAL A 188 13.14 -7.43 9.64
CA VAL A 188 13.04 -5.97 9.59
C VAL A 188 14.29 -5.40 8.95
N ALA A 189 14.14 -4.59 7.92
CA ALA A 189 15.22 -3.84 7.28
C ALA A 189 15.22 -2.39 7.75
N GLU A 190 16.35 -1.93 8.26
CA GLU A 190 16.55 -0.56 8.72
C GLU A 190 17.72 0.08 7.95
N ARG A 191 17.48 1.26 7.38
CA ARG A 191 18.54 2.01 6.71
C ARG A 191 19.45 2.66 7.75
N VAL A 192 20.75 2.43 7.62
CA VAL A 192 21.81 3.04 8.43
C VAL A 192 22.78 3.78 7.49
N PRO A 193 23.67 4.67 7.97
CA PRO A 193 24.56 5.44 7.10
C PRO A 193 25.33 4.57 6.09
N ASP A 194 25.84 3.42 6.53
CA ASP A 194 26.71 2.56 5.72
C ASP A 194 26.00 1.36 5.07
N GLY A 195 24.66 1.36 5.04
CA GLY A 195 23.90 0.29 4.38
C GLY A 195 22.55 -0.03 5.00
N THR A 196 22.24 -1.32 5.08
CA THR A 196 20.96 -1.82 5.60
C THR A 196 21.24 -2.83 6.71
N ARG A 197 20.74 -2.55 7.91
CA ARG A 197 20.76 -3.47 9.04
C ARG A 197 19.51 -4.36 8.97
N PHE A 198 19.71 -5.67 8.99
CA PHE A 198 18.63 -6.65 9.09
C PHE A 198 18.46 -7.11 10.53
N ILE A 199 17.24 -7.01 11.05
CA ILE A 199 16.89 -7.32 12.43
C ILE A 199 15.84 -8.43 12.41
N ARG A 200 16.12 -9.49 13.16
CA ARG A 200 15.12 -10.53 13.44
C ARG A 200 14.15 -10.00 14.50
N PHE A 201 12.89 -9.81 14.13
CA PHE A 201 11.85 -9.34 15.04
C PHE A 201 10.89 -10.48 15.39
N PRO A 202 10.81 -10.93 16.65
CA PRO A 202 9.88 -11.97 17.04
C PRO A 202 8.44 -11.45 16.98
N ILE A 203 7.57 -12.18 16.28
CA ILE A 203 6.14 -11.91 16.25
C ILE A 203 5.50 -12.82 17.28
N GLN A 204 4.92 -12.24 18.33
CA GLN A 204 4.11 -13.01 19.27
C GLN A 204 2.95 -13.68 18.52
N PRO A 205 2.49 -14.88 18.88
CA PRO A 205 1.26 -15.42 18.31
C PRO A 205 0.07 -14.53 18.70
N PRO A 206 -1.01 -14.49 17.90
CA PRO A 206 -2.23 -13.84 18.33
C PRO A 206 -2.70 -14.48 19.65
N PRO A 207 -3.27 -13.70 20.59
CA PRO A 207 -3.87 -14.29 21.77
C PRO A 207 -4.91 -15.33 21.33
N ALA A 208 -4.93 -16.49 22.00
CA ALA A 208 -5.93 -17.51 21.74
C ALA A 208 -7.32 -16.85 21.83
N GLN A 209 -8.09 -16.89 20.76
CA GLN A 209 -9.47 -16.41 20.81
C GLN A 209 -10.18 -17.29 21.84
N ALA A 210 -10.60 -16.69 22.96
CA ALA A 210 -11.46 -17.37 23.91
C ALA A 210 -12.69 -17.84 23.13
N ALA A 211 -12.89 -19.16 23.05
CA ALA A 211 -14.06 -19.74 22.40
C ALA A 211 -15.30 -19.07 23.01
N ARG A 212 -16.04 -18.35 22.18
CA ARG A 212 -17.36 -17.81 22.49
C ARG A 212 -18.41 -18.66 21.82
#